data_AF-A0A948BC38-F1
#
_entry.id   AF-A0A948BC38-F1
#
_cell.length_a   1.000
_cell.length_b   1.000
_cell.length_c   1.000
_cell.angle_alpha   90.00
_cell.angle_beta   90.00
_cell.angle_gamma   90.00
#
_symmetry.space_group_name_H-M   'P 1'
#
loop_
_entity.id
_entity.type
_entity.pdbx_description
1 polymer ?
#
loop_
_entity_poly.entity_id
_entity_poly.type
_entity_poly.pdbx_seq_one_letter_code
_entity_poly.pdbx_strand_id
1 'polypeptide(L)'
;MIKIALLLFAVVPAGLYLYFSKKRPRNLWLATGISFGLVASPISIGVLGFNVTPLIGKLLGLFGLILTLIHGFPGYFMGSAIGITNPGVVLAFPERFWVEVLNGIFWATIYGILGYTFDAQRREKAEGR
;
A
#
# COMPACT_ATOMS: atom_id res chain seq x y z
N MET A 1 -21.70 2.93 0.85
CA MET A 1 -20.81 2.86 2.04
C MET A 1 -19.38 2.45 1.71
N ILE A 2 -19.11 1.30 1.06
CA ILE A 2 -17.74 0.84 0.69
C ILE A 2 -16.92 1.89 -0.09
N LYS A 3 -17.55 2.61 -1.02
CA LYS A 3 -16.93 3.67 -1.83
C LYS A 3 -16.29 4.78 -0.99
N ILE A 4 -16.95 5.17 0.11
CA ILE A 4 -16.48 6.24 1.00
C ILE A 4 -15.32 5.73 1.85
N ALA A 5 -15.38 4.49 2.34
CA ALA A 5 -14.29 3.88 3.09
C ALA A 5 -12.98 3.80 2.27
N LEU A 6 -13.08 3.49 0.97
CA LEU A 6 -11.93 3.44 0.06
C LEU A 6 -11.30 4.81 -0.18
N LEU A 7 -12.12 5.86 -0.32
CA LEU A 7 -11.64 7.23 -0.40
C LEU A 7 -11.00 7.69 0.91
N LEU A 8 -11.54 7.28 2.06
CA LEU A 8 -10.94 7.57 3.36
C LEU A 8 -9.57 6.91 3.53
N PHE A 9 -9.36 5.70 3.02
CA PHE A 9 -8.04 5.07 3.00
C PHE A 9 -7.02 5.84 2.15
N ALA A 10 -7.45 6.45 1.04
CA ALA A 10 -6.56 7.29 0.23
C ALA A 10 -6.08 8.57 0.95
N VAL A 11 -6.84 9.04 1.94
CA VAL A 11 -6.47 10.21 2.75
C VAL A 11 -5.49 9.85 3.87
N VAL A 12 -5.41 8.58 4.29
CA VAL A 12 -4.56 8.16 5.42
C VAL A 12 -3.08 8.53 5.23
N PRO A 13 -2.41 8.24 4.09
CA PRO A 13 -1.02 8.61 3.89
C PRO A 13 -0.80 10.13 3.93
N ALA A 14 -1.72 10.90 3.34
CA ALA A 14 -1.65 12.36 3.36
C ALA A 14 -1.83 12.92 4.77
N GLY A 15 -2.78 12.38 5.54
CA GLY A 15 -3.02 12.76 6.93
C GLY A 15 -1.81 12.47 7.82
N LEU A 16 -1.19 11.30 7.65
CA LEU A 16 0.03 10.95 8.38
C LEU A 16 1.21 11.82 7.97
N TYR A 17 1.38 12.11 6.69
CA TYR A 17 2.40 13.05 6.23
C TYR A 17 2.23 14.43 6.89
N LEU A 18 1.01 14.98 6.88
CA LEU A 18 0.72 16.27 7.49
C LEU A 18 0.91 16.26 9.02
N TYR A 19 0.56 15.17 9.69
CA TYR A 19 0.76 15.03 11.13
C TYR A 19 2.24 14.93 11.50
N PHE A 20 2.98 14.01 10.86
CA PHE A 20 4.38 13.77 11.16
C PHE A 20 5.27 14.95 10.75
N SER A 21 4.98 15.64 9.65
CA SER A 21 5.74 16.82 9.22
C SER A 21 5.70 17.94 10.27
N LYS A 22 4.60 18.08 11.00
CA LYS A 22 4.44 19.10 12.05
C LYS A 22 4.93 18.65 13.44
N LYS A 23 4.72 17.38 13.80
CA LYS A 23 4.91 16.91 15.18
C LYS A 23 6.14 16.03 15.37
N ARG A 24 6.50 15.21 14.38
CA ARG A 24 7.57 14.19 14.47
C ARG A 24 8.25 14.00 13.11
N PRO A 25 8.93 15.03 12.58
CA PRO A 25 9.52 14.99 11.24
C PRO A 25 10.59 13.89 11.09
N ARG A 26 11.13 13.41 12.21
CA ARG A 26 12.11 12.31 12.27
C ARG A 26 11.61 10.99 11.69
N ASN A 27 10.30 10.72 11.77
CA ASN A 27 9.70 9.46 11.32
C ASN A 27 8.71 9.69 10.17
N LEU A 28 8.84 10.83 9.48
CA LEU A 28 7.88 11.28 8.48
C LEU A 28 7.77 10.26 7.34
N TRP A 29 8.91 9.90 6.75
CA TRP A 29 8.93 9.05 5.58
C TRP A 29 8.64 7.60 5.96
N LEU A 30 9.09 7.13 7.12
CA LEU A 30 8.74 5.81 7.67
C LEU A 30 7.22 5.67 7.82
N ALA A 31 6.57 6.59 8.54
CA ALA A 31 5.13 6.52 8.80
C ALA A 31 4.32 6.65 7.50
N THR A 32 4.74 7.56 6.60
CA THR A 32 4.10 7.73 5.29
C THR A 32 4.26 6.46 4.45
N GLY A 33 5.45 5.88 4.40
CA GLY A 33 5.74 4.66 3.64
C GLY A 33 4.93 3.45 4.12
N ILE A 34 4.92 3.16 5.43
CA ILE A 34 4.10 2.09 6.01
C ILE A 34 2.63 2.27 5.62
N SER A 35 2.10 3.49 5.81
CA SER A 35 0.70 3.76 5.52
C SER A 35 0.36 3.59 4.05
N PHE A 36 1.26 4.00 3.15
CA PHE A 36 1.08 3.86 1.71
C PHE A 36 1.00 2.39 1.31
N GLY A 37 1.89 1.55 1.85
CA GLY A 37 1.87 0.11 1.59
C GLY A 37 0.60 -0.58 2.09
N LEU A 38 0.11 -0.21 3.28
CA LEU A 38 -1.12 -0.78 3.84
C LEU A 38 -2.37 -0.43 3.03
N VAL A 39 -2.43 0.76 2.42
CA VAL A 39 -3.64 1.22 1.71
C VAL A 39 -3.60 0.99 0.20
N ALA A 40 -2.43 0.76 -0.40
CA ALA A 40 -2.29 0.61 -1.85
C ALA A 40 -3.13 -0.55 -2.42
N SER A 41 -3.10 -1.71 -1.77
CA SER A 41 -3.89 -2.89 -2.17
C SER A 41 -5.41 -2.65 -2.10
N PRO A 42 -6.00 -2.27 -0.95
CA PRO A 42 -7.44 -2.04 -0.86
C PRO A 42 -7.92 -0.90 -1.78
N ILE A 43 -7.13 0.16 -1.97
CA ILE A 43 -7.46 1.24 -2.92
C ILE A 43 -7.47 0.70 -4.36
N SER A 44 -6.49 -0.11 -4.74
CA SER A 44 -6.42 -0.71 -6.09
C SER A 44 -7.65 -1.59 -6.39
N ILE A 45 -8.09 -2.41 -5.44
CA ILE A 45 -9.35 -3.17 -5.55
C ILE A 45 -10.54 -2.22 -5.70
N GLY A 46 -10.56 -1.15 -4.90
CA GLY A 46 -11.59 -0.13 -4.96
C GLY A 46 -11.74 0.51 -6.34
N VAL A 47 -10.61 0.91 -6.92
CA VAL A 47 -10.53 1.56 -8.23
C VAL A 47 -10.95 0.62 -9.35
N LEU A 48 -10.42 -0.61 -9.37
CA LEU A 48 -10.66 -1.58 -10.44
C LEU A 48 -12.04 -2.26 -10.33
N GLY A 49 -12.47 -2.59 -9.12
CA GLY A 49 -13.68 -3.39 -8.87
C GLY A 49 -14.97 -2.59 -8.81
N PHE A 50 -14.93 -1.30 -8.47
CA PHE A 50 -16.16 -0.54 -8.17
C PHE A 50 -16.34 0.74 -9.00
N ASN A 51 -15.46 1.01 -9.97
CA ASN A 51 -15.52 2.19 -10.85
C ASN A 51 -15.72 3.52 -10.05
N VAL A 52 -15.14 3.59 -8.85
CA VAL A 52 -15.45 4.64 -7.85
C VAL A 52 -14.78 5.97 -8.17
N THR A 53 -13.80 5.96 -9.05
CA THR A 53 -12.93 7.12 -9.28
C THR A 53 -13.17 7.80 -10.64
N PRO A 54 -12.97 9.13 -10.70
CA PRO A 54 -12.80 9.88 -11.95
C PRO A 54 -11.72 9.24 -12.84
N LEU A 55 -11.66 9.63 -14.12
CA LEU A 55 -10.71 9.10 -15.10
C LEU A 55 -9.27 8.98 -14.57
N ILE A 56 -8.81 9.98 -13.82
CA ILE A 56 -7.49 10.00 -13.17
C ILE A 56 -7.28 8.81 -12.24
N GLY A 57 -8.26 8.48 -11.39
CA GLY A 57 -8.13 7.34 -10.50
C GLY A 57 -8.13 6.02 -11.26
N LYS A 58 -8.86 5.90 -12.38
CA LYS A 58 -8.78 4.72 -13.25
C LYS A 58 -7.40 4.56 -13.88
N LEU A 59 -6.79 5.66 -14.33
CA LEU A 59 -5.42 5.65 -14.87
C LEU A 59 -4.40 5.24 -13.80
N LEU A 60 -4.54 5.72 -12.56
CA LEU A 60 -3.70 5.31 -11.44
C LEU A 60 -3.90 3.84 -11.07
N GLY A 61 -5.15 3.34 -11.07
CA GLY A 61 -5.44 1.92 -10.85
C GLY A 61 -4.88 1.04 -11.97
N LEU A 62 -4.94 1.49 -13.22
CA LEU A 62 -4.34 0.79 -14.36
C LEU A 62 -2.81 0.77 -14.24
N PHE A 63 -2.19 1.88 -13.84
CA PHE A 63 -0.76 1.94 -13.58
C PHE A 63 -0.36 0.96 -12.46
N GLY A 64 -1.13 0.91 -11.36
CA GLY A 64 -0.95 -0.08 -10.30
C GLY A 64 -1.10 -1.53 -10.79
N LEU A 65 -2.07 -1.79 -11.68
CA LEU A 65 -2.25 -3.11 -12.30
C LEU A 65 -1.05 -3.48 -13.17
N ILE A 66 -0.57 -2.57 -14.01
CA ILE A 66 0.62 -2.77 -14.87
C ILE A 66 1.84 -3.08 -14.02
N LEU A 67 2.06 -2.29 -12.96
CA LEU A 67 3.15 -2.53 -12.01
C LEU A 67 3.04 -3.93 -11.39
N THR A 68 1.82 -4.35 -11.00
CA THR A 68 1.57 -5.70 -10.47
C THR A 68 2.00 -6.81 -11.42
N LEU A 69 1.95 -6.60 -12.74
CA LEU A 69 2.46 -7.58 -13.71
C LEU A 69 3.99 -7.71 -13.69
N ILE A 70 4.71 -6.68 -13.28
CA ILE A 70 6.19 -6.65 -13.25
C ILE A 70 6.74 -7.39 -12.03
N HIS A 71 6.14 -7.18 -10.86
CA HIS A 71 6.62 -7.74 -9.59
C HIS A 71 5.72 -8.85 -9.02
N GLY A 72 4.72 -9.28 -9.79
CA GLY A 72 3.78 -10.33 -9.40
C GLY A 72 2.88 -9.91 -8.24
N PHE A 73 2.30 -10.93 -7.58
CA PHE A 73 1.36 -10.74 -6.47
C PHE A 73 1.92 -11.41 -5.20
N PRO A 74 2.83 -10.73 -4.47
CA PRO A 74 3.50 -11.29 -3.28
C PRO A 74 2.51 -11.87 -2.27
N GLY A 75 1.39 -11.19 -2.04
CA GLY A 75 0.28 -11.65 -1.20
C GLY A 75 -0.22 -13.05 -1.54
N TYR A 76 -0.35 -13.37 -2.84
CA TYR A 76 -0.81 -14.67 -3.31
C TYR A 76 0.23 -15.76 -3.08
N PHE A 77 1.51 -15.48 -3.34
CA PHE A 77 2.59 -16.46 -3.11
C PHE A 77 2.78 -16.75 -1.63
N MET A 78 2.73 -15.72 -0.78
CA MET A 78 2.75 -15.90 0.68
C MET A 78 1.53 -16.68 1.15
N GLY A 79 0.33 -16.34 0.68
CA GLY A 79 -0.90 -17.04 1.00
C GLY A 79 -0.87 -18.51 0.59
N SER A 80 -0.30 -18.81 -0.58
CA SER A 80 -0.14 -20.17 -1.09
C SER A 80 0.83 -20.98 -0.23
N ALA A 81 1.95 -20.37 0.16
CA ALA A 81 2.95 -21.01 1.01
C ALA A 81 2.43 -21.42 2.39
N ILE A 82 1.42 -20.71 2.92
CA ILE A 82 0.80 -21.01 4.23
C ILE A 82 -0.59 -21.64 4.12
N GLY A 83 -1.00 -22.07 2.92
CA GLY A 83 -2.26 -22.78 2.70
C GLY A 83 -3.54 -21.93 2.76
N ILE A 84 -3.41 -20.60 2.67
CA ILE A 84 -4.55 -19.66 2.59
C ILE A 84 -5.15 -19.63 1.18
N THR A 85 -4.34 -19.84 0.14
CA THR A 85 -4.80 -19.85 -1.25
C THR A 85 -4.63 -21.21 -1.88
N ASN A 86 -5.61 -21.58 -2.70
CA ASN A 86 -5.54 -22.77 -3.54
C ASN A 86 -4.91 -22.43 -4.89
N PRO A 87 -3.75 -23.02 -5.26
CA PRO A 87 -3.13 -22.75 -6.54
C PRO A 87 -4.01 -23.23 -7.71
N GLY A 88 -4.03 -22.46 -8.80
CA GLY A 88 -4.68 -22.88 -10.06
C GLY A 88 -6.19 -22.71 -10.11
N VAL A 89 -6.81 -22.12 -9.09
CA VAL A 89 -8.24 -21.77 -9.08
C VAL A 89 -8.44 -20.26 -8.94
N VAL A 90 -9.59 -19.78 -9.41
CA VAL A 90 -10.01 -18.39 -9.17
C VAL A 90 -10.30 -18.23 -7.68
N LEU A 91 -9.59 -17.30 -7.03
CA LEU A 91 -9.73 -17.07 -5.59
C LEU A 91 -11.15 -16.66 -5.22
N ALA A 92 -11.70 -17.31 -4.20
CA ALA A 92 -12.94 -16.88 -3.56
C ALA A 92 -12.72 -15.56 -2.80
N PHE A 93 -13.80 -14.83 -2.51
CA PHE A 93 -13.71 -13.55 -1.81
C PHE A 93 -12.91 -13.60 -0.49
N PRO A 94 -13.08 -14.62 0.39
CA PRO A 94 -12.29 -14.72 1.62
C PRO A 94 -10.79 -14.91 1.38
N GLU A 95 -10.41 -15.77 0.43
CA GLU A 95 -9.00 -16.00 0.08
C GLU A 95 -8.39 -14.72 -0.50
N ARG A 96 -9.13 -14.03 -1.38
CA ARG A 96 -8.71 -12.77 -1.97
C ARG A 96 -8.54 -11.68 -0.91
N PHE A 97 -9.41 -11.61 0.09
CA PHE A 97 -9.26 -10.67 1.20
C PHE A 97 -7.91 -10.87 1.92
N TRP A 98 -7.57 -12.11 2.27
CA TRP A 98 -6.31 -12.41 2.95
C TRP A 98 -5.07 -12.15 2.10
N VAL A 99 -5.14 -12.46 0.80
CA VAL A 99 -4.08 -12.12 -0.15
C VAL A 99 -3.79 -10.62 -0.15
N GLU A 100 -4.81 -9.79 -0.12
CA GLU A 100 -4.67 -8.33 -0.16
C GLU A 100 -4.15 -7.78 1.17
N VAL A 101 -4.51 -8.42 2.30
CA VAL A 101 -3.90 -8.14 3.61
C VAL A 101 -2.40 -8.45 3.59
N LEU A 102 -2.02 -9.63 3.11
CA LEU A 102 -0.61 -10.03 2.99
C LEU A 102 0.15 -9.09 2.05
N ASN A 103 -0.47 -8.69 0.95
CA ASN A 103 0.11 -7.74 0.00
C ASN A 103 0.33 -6.36 0.66
N GLY A 104 -0.66 -5.89 1.43
CA GLY A 104 -0.55 -4.66 2.21
C GLY A 104 0.60 -4.71 3.22
N ILE A 105 0.76 -5.83 3.95
CA ILE A 105 1.87 -6.03 4.90
C ILE A 105 3.21 -6.00 4.16
N PHE A 106 3.34 -6.76 3.07
CA PHE A 106 4.57 -6.82 2.28
C PHE A 106 5.00 -5.44 1.79
N TRP A 107 4.09 -4.69 1.16
CA TRP A 107 4.40 -3.35 0.67
C TRP A 107 4.60 -2.34 1.79
N ALA A 108 3.90 -2.47 2.93
CA ALA A 108 4.15 -1.64 4.10
C ALA A 108 5.56 -1.83 4.64
N THR A 109 6.08 -3.06 4.63
CA THR A 109 7.47 -3.34 4.99
C THR A 109 8.44 -2.69 3.99
N ILE A 110 8.26 -2.91 2.69
CA ILE A 110 9.15 -2.35 1.65
C ILE A 110 9.16 -0.82 1.69
N TYR A 111 7.99 -0.19 1.64
CA TYR A 111 7.88 1.27 1.66
C TYR A 111 8.26 1.85 3.03
N GLY A 112 8.03 1.13 4.13
CA GLY A 112 8.52 1.51 5.45
C GLY A 112 10.04 1.53 5.52
N ILE A 113 10.74 0.52 4.98
CA ILE A 113 12.21 0.46 4.91
C ILE A 113 12.76 1.61 4.06
N LEU A 114 12.17 1.86 2.89
CA LEU A 114 12.56 3.01 2.05
C LEU A 114 12.35 4.33 2.80
N GLY A 115 11.20 4.47 3.47
CA GLY A 115 10.90 5.64 4.29
C GLY A 115 11.90 5.85 5.42
N TYR A 116 12.24 4.79 6.15
CA TYR A 116 13.26 4.81 7.20
C TYR A 116 14.62 5.26 6.63
N THR A 117 14.99 4.77 5.45
CA THR A 117 16.27 5.12 4.81
C THR A 117 16.31 6.60 4.46
N PHE A 118 15.22 7.17 3.94
CA PHE A 118 15.13 8.62 3.69
C PHE A 118 15.16 9.44 4.97
N ASP A 119 14.49 8.99 6.03
CA ASP A 119 14.54 9.62 7.34
C ASP A 119 15.98 9.60 7.91
N ALA A 120 16.70 8.48 7.76
CA ALA A 120 18.10 8.34 8.17
C ALA A 120 19.03 9.28 7.41
N GLN A 121 18.96 9.29 6.07
CA GLN A 121 19.77 10.18 5.23
C GLN A 121 19.51 11.67 5.53
N ARG A 122 18.26 12.05 5.81
CA ARG A 122 17.92 13.42 6.19
C ARG A 122 18.52 13.80 7.53
N ARG A 123 18.55 12.87 8.48
CA ARG A 123 19.19 13.10 9.79
C ARG A 123 20.69 13.25 9.65
N GLU A 124 21.35 12.38 8.90
CA GLU A 124 22.80 12.47 8.66
C GLU A 124 23.18 13.85 8.09
N LYS A 125 22.46 14.30 7.06
CA LYS A 125 22.64 15.63 6.47
C LYS A 125 22.39 16.77 7.47
N ALA A 126 21.39 16.65 8.34
CA ALA A 126 21.10 17.68 9.36
C ALA A 126 22.13 17.69 10.50
N GLU A 127 22.73 16.54 10.80
CA GLU A 127 23.76 16.36 11.84
C GLU A 127 25.18 16.62 11.30
N GLY A 128 25.35 16.92 10.01
CA GLY A 128 26.64 17.24 9.37
C GLY A 128 27.57 16.03 9.21
N ARG A 129 27.01 14.83 9.12
CA ARG A 129 27.74 13.56 8.90
C ARG A 129 27.67 13.11 7.45
#